data_AF-A0A229SK05-F1
#
_entry.id   AF-A0A229SK05-F1
#
_cell.length_a   1.000
_cell.length_b   1.000
_cell.length_c   1.000
_cell.angle_alpha   90.00
_cell.angle_beta   90.00
_cell.angle_gamma   90.00
#
_symmetry.space_group_name_H-M   'P 1'
#
loop_
_entity.id
_entity.type
_entity.pdbx_description
1 polymer ?
#
loop_
_entity_poly.entity_id
_entity_poly.type
_entity_poly.pdbx_seq_one_letter_code
_entity_poly.pdbx_strand_id
1 'polypeptide(L)'
;MLILAKAYGLGPHGTASEFIFAGDLVQEAYEKLAPEDQLALKAAGGHAPAVAASGPLQVRNNVVGGPHATDNVVGQDFNLVVPTIDHGNPAICVFSLPNPNPGQLLDLTWNTFGFGVERLMRQIKSLGRRLDADICIGINEAGLVMATFLASAQFNRCSIGYLRCNRVRNEITFAAESYYPESVEAPVIVICDFEVKHADVVGLVARELRERYPGAELYFAVFGAMTKGNSLKVQSFDDLTGATIMQAARFDAVFIAATMSPPGIEPPLELR
;
A
#
# COMPACT_ATOMS: atom_id res chain seq x y z
N MET A 1 -11.60 7.99 -0.88
CA MET A 1 -11.81 9.26 -1.63
C MET A 1 -11.82 10.50 -0.75
N LEU A 2 -12.37 10.49 0.47
CA LEU A 2 -12.37 11.68 1.36
C LEU A 2 -10.96 12.18 1.75
N ILE A 3 -9.98 11.29 1.85
CA ILE A 3 -8.59 11.63 2.21
C ILE A 3 -7.85 12.28 1.05
N LEU A 4 -8.08 11.83 -0.18
CA LEU A 4 -7.56 12.50 -1.37
C LEU A 4 -8.20 13.89 -1.53
N ALA A 5 -9.51 14.03 -1.27
CA ALA A 5 -10.18 15.33 -1.26
C ALA A 5 -9.66 16.26 -0.14
N LYS A 6 -9.21 15.72 0.99
CA LYS A 6 -8.63 16.49 2.10
C LYS A 6 -7.16 16.86 1.86
N ALA A 7 -6.41 15.99 1.18
CA ALA A 7 -5.02 16.23 0.77
C ALA A 7 -4.91 17.23 -0.39
N TYR A 8 -5.85 17.16 -1.34
CA TYR A 8 -5.97 18.08 -2.47
C TYR A 8 -7.07 19.11 -2.25
N GLY A 9 -7.23 19.61 -1.01
CA GLY A 9 -8.33 20.45 -0.53
C GLY A 9 -8.51 21.83 -1.19
N LEU A 10 -8.20 21.97 -2.46
CA LEU A 10 -8.48 23.14 -3.27
C LEU A 10 -9.07 22.65 -4.61
N GLY A 11 -10.20 23.24 -5.01
CA GLY A 11 -10.81 22.97 -6.32
C GLY A 11 -9.83 23.24 -7.48
N PRO A 12 -10.21 22.94 -8.74
CA PRO A 12 -9.33 22.98 -9.91
C PRO A 12 -8.61 24.34 -10.16
N HIS A 13 -9.02 25.41 -9.47
CA HIS A 13 -8.41 26.74 -9.54
C HIS A 13 -7.68 27.19 -8.27
N GLY A 14 -7.56 26.35 -7.24
CA GLY A 14 -6.68 26.64 -6.10
C GLY A 14 -7.18 27.72 -5.11
N THR A 15 -8.38 28.29 -5.29
CA THR A 15 -8.74 29.58 -4.67
C THR A 15 -9.99 29.59 -3.79
N ALA A 16 -10.75 28.49 -3.68
CA ALA A 16 -11.92 28.45 -2.80
C ALA A 16 -12.12 27.07 -2.15
N SER A 17 -12.47 27.10 -0.87
CA SER A 17 -13.01 25.96 -0.13
C SER A 17 -14.45 25.72 -0.55
N GLU A 18 -14.67 25.08 -1.70
CA GLU A 18 -15.99 24.64 -2.11
C GLU A 18 -16.31 23.28 -1.47
N PHE A 19 -17.48 23.20 -0.84
CA PHE A 19 -18.02 21.93 -0.37
C PHE A 19 -18.48 21.12 -1.57
N ILE A 20 -17.65 20.17 -2.00
CA ILE A 20 -18.00 19.25 -3.08
C ILE A 20 -18.80 18.10 -2.49
N PHE A 21 -20.08 17.98 -2.85
CA PHE A 21 -20.88 16.83 -2.44
C PHE A 21 -20.57 15.63 -3.34
N ALA A 22 -20.60 14.41 -2.77
CA ALA A 22 -20.32 13.19 -3.52
C ALA A 22 -21.27 13.00 -4.72
N GLY A 23 -22.50 13.53 -4.64
CA GLY A 23 -23.46 13.54 -5.75
C GLY A 23 -22.97 14.36 -6.95
N ASP A 24 -22.31 15.50 -6.70
CA ASP A 24 -21.85 16.40 -7.76
C ASP A 24 -20.68 15.79 -8.54
N LEU A 25 -19.80 15.05 -7.87
CA LEU A 25 -18.69 14.33 -8.52
C LEU A 25 -19.19 13.17 -9.39
N VAL A 26 -20.22 12.47 -8.93
CA VAL A 26 -20.84 11.37 -9.68
C VAL A 26 -21.60 11.90 -10.89
N GLN A 27 -22.30 13.03 -10.72
CA GLN A 27 -22.98 13.73 -11.80
C GLN A 27 -21.99 14.23 -12.87
N GLU A 28 -20.91 14.89 -12.45
CA GLU A 28 -19.87 15.41 -13.36
C GLU A 28 -19.18 14.26 -14.12
N ALA A 29 -18.88 13.15 -13.43
CA ALA A 29 -18.31 11.97 -14.07
C ALA A 29 -19.29 11.33 -15.07
N TYR A 30 -20.59 11.29 -14.74
CA TYR A 30 -21.64 10.78 -15.63
C TYR A 30 -21.79 11.65 -16.88
N GLU A 31 -21.77 12.97 -16.74
CA GLU A 31 -21.90 13.92 -17.85
C GLU A 31 -20.71 13.88 -18.82
N LYS A 32 -19.53 13.45 -18.35
CA LYS A 32 -18.32 13.25 -19.17
C LYS A 32 -18.30 11.93 -19.93
N LEU A 33 -19.21 11.00 -19.66
CA LEU A 33 -19.33 9.76 -20.43
C LEU A 33 -19.92 10.02 -21.82
N ALA A 34 -19.57 9.17 -22.78
CA ALA A 34 -20.20 9.19 -24.09
C ALA A 34 -21.71 8.91 -23.96
N PRO A 35 -22.58 9.51 -24.82
CA PRO A 35 -24.02 9.37 -24.72
C PRO A 35 -24.51 7.90 -24.69
N GLU A 36 -23.84 7.02 -25.44
CA GLU A 36 -24.11 5.58 -25.44
C GLU A 36 -23.90 4.91 -24.07
N ASP A 37 -22.87 5.31 -23.33
CA ASP A 37 -22.56 4.76 -22.00
C ASP A 37 -23.53 5.28 -20.93
N GLN A 38 -23.93 6.56 -21.05
CA GLN A 38 -24.97 7.15 -20.21
C GLN A 38 -26.30 6.40 -20.36
N LEU A 39 -26.67 6.05 -21.60
CA LEU A 39 -27.86 5.24 -21.91
C LEU A 39 -27.75 3.81 -21.36
N ALA A 40 -26.58 3.18 -21.46
CA ALA A 40 -26.33 1.84 -20.92
C ALA A 40 -26.45 1.78 -19.39
N LEU A 41 -25.89 2.76 -18.68
CA LEU A 41 -26.01 2.91 -17.23
C LEU A 41 -27.47 3.11 -16.79
N LYS A 42 -28.23 3.90 -17.55
CA LYS A 42 -29.66 4.15 -17.29
C LYS A 42 -30.51 2.90 -17.50
N ALA A 43 -30.15 2.06 -18.48
CA ALA A 43 -30.81 0.78 -18.73
C ALA A 43 -30.48 -0.29 -17.66
N ALA A 44 -29.26 -0.27 -17.12
CA ALA A 44 -28.80 -1.18 -16.06
C ALA A 44 -29.48 -0.91 -14.70
N GLY A 45 -29.82 0.34 -14.39
CA GLY A 45 -30.54 0.70 -13.16
C GLY A 45 -32.00 0.24 -13.10
N GLY A 46 -32.58 -0.21 -14.21
CA GLY A 46 -33.99 -0.63 -14.32
C GLY A 46 -34.25 -2.12 -14.14
N HIS A 47 -33.23 -2.96 -13.96
CA HIS A 47 -33.40 -4.42 -13.90
C HIS A 47 -33.01 -4.98 -12.53
N ALA A 48 -33.97 -5.63 -11.86
CA ALA A 48 -33.73 -6.45 -10.67
C ALA A 48 -32.72 -7.58 -11.00
N PRO A 49 -31.90 -8.03 -10.03
CA PRO A 49 -30.71 -8.81 -10.34
C PRO A 49 -31.09 -10.21 -10.82
N ALA A 50 -30.80 -10.50 -12.09
CA ALA A 50 -30.87 -11.85 -12.64
C ALA A 50 -29.58 -12.60 -12.32
N VAL A 51 -29.72 -13.71 -11.61
CA VAL A 51 -28.68 -14.71 -11.38
C VAL A 51 -28.37 -15.41 -12.71
N ALA A 52 -27.18 -15.24 -13.28
CA ALA A 52 -26.58 -16.25 -14.17
C ALA A 52 -25.11 -16.01 -14.53
N ALA A 53 -24.35 -17.10 -14.38
CA ALA A 53 -23.33 -17.64 -15.27
C ALA A 53 -22.03 -16.86 -15.53
N SER A 54 -20.97 -17.41 -14.94
CA SER A 54 -19.57 -17.22 -15.27
C SER A 54 -19.25 -17.63 -16.71
N GLY A 55 -18.92 -16.65 -17.54
CA GLY A 55 -18.21 -16.80 -18.81
C GLY A 55 -17.09 -15.75 -18.91
N PRO A 56 -15.95 -16.03 -19.56
CA PRO A 56 -14.82 -15.11 -19.55
C PRO A 56 -15.10 -13.95 -20.52
N LEU A 57 -15.26 -12.75 -19.97
CA LEU A 57 -15.33 -11.51 -20.73
C LEU A 57 -13.93 -11.17 -21.27
N GLN A 58 -13.69 -11.45 -22.55
CA GLN A 58 -12.59 -10.84 -23.29
C GLN A 58 -12.95 -9.38 -23.61
N VAL A 59 -12.44 -8.46 -22.79
CA VAL A 59 -12.49 -7.03 -23.10
C VAL A 59 -11.29 -6.68 -23.98
N ARG A 60 -11.54 -6.43 -25.26
CA ARG A 60 -10.57 -5.84 -26.19
C ARG A 60 -10.51 -4.32 -25.93
N ASN A 61 -9.57 -3.89 -25.11
CA ASN A 61 -9.21 -2.47 -25.03
C ASN A 61 -8.08 -2.18 -26.03
N ASN A 62 -8.45 -1.70 -27.22
CA ASN A 62 -7.52 -1.00 -28.11
C ASN A 62 -7.38 0.45 -27.61
N VAL A 63 -6.38 0.69 -26.77
CA VAL A 63 -5.90 2.06 -26.48
C VAL A 63 -4.70 2.34 -27.37
N VAL A 64 -4.76 3.47 -28.04
CA VAL A 64 -3.79 3.99 -29.01
C VAL A 64 -2.41 4.18 -28.35
N GLY A 65 -1.41 3.48 -28.89
CA GLY A 65 -0.06 4.01 -29.13
C GLY A 65 0.79 4.46 -27.94
N GLY A 66 1.12 3.56 -27.03
CA GLY A 66 2.35 3.59 -26.24
C GLY A 66 3.02 2.20 -26.30
N PRO A 67 4.34 2.06 -26.11
CA PRO A 67 4.93 0.72 -26.04
C PRO A 67 4.15 -0.04 -24.97
N HIS A 68 3.64 -1.23 -25.30
CA HIS A 68 3.02 -2.11 -24.32
C HIS A 68 3.97 -2.18 -23.13
N ALA A 69 3.58 -1.59 -21.99
CA ALA A 69 4.34 -1.75 -20.77
C ALA A 69 4.30 -3.26 -20.50
N THR A 70 5.39 -3.93 -20.82
CA THR A 70 5.57 -5.33 -20.46
C THR A 70 5.47 -5.36 -18.94
N ASP A 71 4.48 -6.09 -18.41
CA ASP A 71 4.30 -6.25 -16.97
C ASP A 71 5.64 -6.64 -16.32
N ASN A 72 5.87 -6.18 -15.08
CA ASN A 72 7.09 -6.56 -14.38
C ASN A 72 7.15 -8.09 -14.25
N VAL A 73 8.36 -8.63 -14.40
CA VAL A 73 8.59 -10.05 -14.16
C VAL A 73 8.43 -10.32 -12.67
N VAL A 74 7.40 -11.10 -12.30
CA VAL A 74 7.24 -11.64 -10.96
C VAL A 74 7.96 -12.97 -10.88
N GLY A 75 8.94 -13.07 -9.99
CA GLY A 75 9.72 -14.29 -9.80
C GLY A 75 9.04 -15.30 -8.88
N GLN A 76 9.83 -16.19 -8.29
CA GLN A 76 9.32 -17.31 -7.48
C GLN A 76 8.79 -16.87 -6.12
N ASP A 77 7.75 -17.57 -5.67
CA ASP A 77 7.29 -17.55 -4.29
C ASP A 77 8.22 -18.36 -3.39
N PHE A 78 8.42 -17.91 -2.15
CA PHE A 78 9.12 -18.64 -1.11
C PHE A 78 8.62 -18.24 0.29
N ASN A 79 8.84 -19.12 1.26
CA ASN A 79 8.52 -18.83 2.65
C ASN A 79 9.71 -18.13 3.31
N LEU A 80 9.42 -17.05 4.03
CA LEU A 80 10.37 -16.31 4.84
C LEU A 80 9.87 -16.30 6.29
N VAL A 81 10.74 -16.70 7.20
CA VAL A 81 10.48 -16.59 8.64
C VAL A 81 10.80 -15.16 9.09
N VAL A 82 9.82 -14.45 9.64
CA VAL A 82 9.93 -13.06 10.09
C VAL A 82 9.66 -12.92 11.59
N PRO A 83 10.13 -11.83 12.23
CA PRO A 83 9.77 -11.53 13.61
C PRO A 83 8.25 -11.39 13.78
N THR A 84 7.71 -12.05 14.80
CA THR A 84 6.29 -11.98 15.18
C THR A 84 6.14 -12.23 16.68
N ILE A 85 5.00 -11.81 17.25
CA ILE A 85 4.59 -12.10 18.62
C ILE A 85 4.38 -13.57 18.88
N ASP A 86 4.34 -13.91 20.17
CA ASP A 86 3.98 -15.25 20.62
C ASP A 86 2.63 -15.67 20.02
N HIS A 87 2.63 -16.86 19.40
CA HIS A 87 1.49 -17.49 18.71
C HIS A 87 1.10 -16.92 17.33
N GLY A 88 1.81 -15.93 16.79
CA GLY A 88 1.69 -15.55 15.38
C GLY A 88 2.29 -16.58 14.43
N ASN A 89 1.85 -16.63 13.17
CA ASN A 89 2.55 -17.41 12.14
C ASN A 89 3.77 -16.63 11.64
N PRO A 90 5.01 -17.07 11.95
CA PRO A 90 6.21 -16.35 11.54
C PRO A 90 6.55 -16.61 10.06
N ALA A 91 5.98 -17.61 9.42
CA ALA A 91 6.27 -17.94 8.04
C ALA A 91 5.33 -17.19 7.10
N ILE A 92 5.83 -16.13 6.46
CA ILE A 92 5.13 -15.40 5.42
C ILE A 92 5.55 -15.90 4.03
N CYS A 93 4.63 -15.87 3.07
CA CYS A 93 4.93 -16.20 1.68
C CYS A 93 5.26 -14.92 0.91
N VAL A 94 6.49 -14.80 0.42
CA VAL A 94 7.05 -13.63 -0.26
C VAL A 94 7.39 -14.00 -1.70
N PHE A 95 7.29 -13.06 -2.64
CA PHE A 95 7.74 -13.29 -4.02
C PHE A 95 8.99 -12.46 -4.35
N SER A 96 9.87 -12.99 -5.20
CA SER A 96 10.99 -12.18 -5.70
C SER A 96 10.55 -11.23 -6.82
N LEU A 97 11.12 -10.03 -6.87
CA LEU A 97 10.98 -9.06 -7.96
C LEU A 97 12.29 -8.89 -8.74
N PRO A 98 12.52 -9.72 -9.78
CA PRO A 98 13.63 -9.53 -10.71
C PRO A 98 13.61 -8.17 -11.38
N ASN A 99 14.78 -7.52 -11.43
CA ASN A 99 14.97 -6.33 -12.23
C ASN A 99 15.68 -6.70 -13.56
N PRO A 100 15.01 -6.57 -14.72
CA PRO A 100 15.61 -6.86 -16.02
C PRO A 100 16.72 -5.86 -16.41
N ASN A 101 16.77 -4.69 -15.75
CA ASN A 101 17.74 -3.63 -15.99
C ASN A 101 18.57 -3.36 -14.72
N PRO A 102 19.58 -4.20 -14.41
CA PRO A 102 20.43 -4.00 -13.23
C PRO A 102 21.04 -2.60 -13.17
N GLY A 103 21.02 -1.99 -11.99
CA GLY A 103 21.56 -0.63 -11.77
C GLY A 103 20.55 0.51 -11.97
N GLN A 104 19.33 0.22 -12.45
CA GLN A 104 18.23 1.19 -12.55
C GLN A 104 17.13 0.84 -11.55
N LEU A 105 16.33 1.84 -11.13
CA LEU A 105 15.11 1.56 -10.36
C LEU A 105 14.17 0.68 -11.19
N LEU A 106 13.47 -0.24 -10.52
CA LEU A 106 12.43 -1.02 -11.16
C LEU A 106 11.09 -0.29 -11.02
N ASP A 107 10.63 0.35 -12.09
CA ASP A 107 9.31 0.98 -12.14
C ASP A 107 8.21 -0.07 -12.13
N LEU A 108 7.38 -0.07 -11.10
CA LEU A 108 6.29 -1.03 -10.97
C LEU A 108 5.09 -0.63 -11.81
N THR A 109 4.50 -1.62 -12.47
CA THR A 109 3.18 -1.56 -13.08
C THR A 109 2.09 -1.65 -12.01
N TRP A 110 0.90 -1.15 -12.34
CA TRP A 110 -0.28 -1.31 -11.50
C TRP A 110 -0.63 -2.78 -11.22
N ASN A 111 -0.37 -3.67 -12.19
CA ASN A 111 -0.62 -5.10 -12.04
C ASN A 111 0.27 -5.70 -10.93
N THR A 112 1.58 -5.40 -10.98
CA THR A 112 2.53 -5.86 -9.96
C THR A 112 2.26 -5.23 -8.60
N PHE A 113 1.89 -3.95 -8.56
CA PHE A 113 1.49 -3.27 -7.33
C PHE A 113 0.23 -3.93 -6.71
N GLY A 114 -0.82 -4.16 -7.49
CA GLY A 114 -2.03 -4.84 -7.03
C GLY A 114 -1.73 -6.24 -6.49
N PHE A 115 -0.89 -7.00 -7.21
CA PHE A 115 -0.47 -8.34 -6.77
C PHE A 115 0.26 -8.32 -5.42
N GLY A 116 1.12 -7.34 -5.18
CA GLY A 116 1.79 -7.20 -3.89
C GLY A 116 0.85 -6.82 -2.75
N VAL A 117 -0.13 -5.94 -3.00
CA VAL A 117 -1.17 -5.63 -2.00
C VAL A 117 -2.00 -6.88 -1.66
N GLU A 118 -2.40 -7.66 -2.67
CA GLU A 118 -3.09 -8.94 -2.43
C GLU A 118 -2.23 -9.91 -1.61
N ARG A 119 -0.92 -9.93 -1.85
CA ARG A 119 0.01 -10.77 -1.07
C ARG A 119 -0.01 -10.39 0.40
N LEU A 120 0.09 -9.10 0.70
CA LEU A 120 0.03 -8.59 2.07
C LEU A 120 -1.30 -8.94 2.74
N MET A 121 -2.42 -8.78 2.02
CA MET A 121 -3.75 -9.16 2.52
C MET A 121 -3.81 -10.64 2.92
N ARG A 122 -3.22 -11.54 2.12
CA ARG A 122 -3.19 -12.98 2.43
C ARG A 122 -2.32 -13.28 3.64
N GLN A 123 -1.17 -12.61 3.79
CA GLN A 123 -0.31 -12.77 4.96
C GLN A 123 -1.01 -12.31 6.24
N ILE A 124 -1.67 -11.13 6.21
CA ILE A 124 -2.44 -10.59 7.33
C ILE A 124 -3.54 -11.57 7.77
N LYS A 125 -4.30 -12.13 6.83
CA LYS A 125 -5.32 -13.15 7.12
C LYS A 125 -4.74 -14.43 7.72
N SER A 126 -3.47 -14.73 7.43
CA SER A 126 -2.78 -15.95 7.85
C SER A 126 -1.97 -15.78 9.13
N LEU A 127 -2.09 -14.64 9.81
CA LEU A 127 -1.35 -14.32 11.05
C LEU A 127 -1.65 -15.31 12.19
N GLY A 128 -2.80 -16.01 12.15
CA GLY A 128 -3.23 -16.95 13.19
C GLY A 128 -4.22 -16.34 14.19
N ARG A 129 -4.37 -15.01 14.18
CA ARG A 129 -5.47 -14.27 14.82
C ARG A 129 -6.08 -13.29 13.85
N ARG A 130 -7.35 -12.90 14.08
CA ARG A 130 -7.95 -11.80 13.34
C ARG A 130 -7.26 -10.50 13.75
N LEU A 131 -6.62 -9.84 12.80
CA LEU A 131 -6.11 -8.49 12.96
C LEU A 131 -7.20 -7.50 12.53
N ASP A 132 -7.81 -6.80 13.49
CA ASP A 132 -8.72 -5.69 13.24
C ASP A 132 -8.00 -4.42 13.68
N ALA A 133 -7.52 -3.63 12.72
CA ALA A 133 -6.76 -2.43 13.02
C ALA A 133 -7.71 -1.27 13.37
N ASP A 134 -7.33 -0.44 14.33
CA ASP A 134 -8.01 0.83 14.61
C ASP A 134 -7.52 1.91 13.65
N ILE A 135 -6.24 1.85 13.28
CA ILE A 135 -5.59 2.80 12.37
C ILE A 135 -4.73 2.06 11.34
N CYS A 136 -4.85 2.44 10.08
CA CYS A 136 -3.90 2.07 9.04
C CYS A 136 -3.13 3.31 8.58
N ILE A 137 -1.82 3.35 8.81
CA ILE A 137 -0.99 4.52 8.57
C ILE A 137 -0.11 4.28 7.36
N GLY A 138 -0.18 5.16 6.36
CA GLY A 138 0.75 5.14 5.23
C GLY A 138 1.94 6.05 5.44
N ILE A 139 3.14 5.57 5.13
CA ILE A 139 4.36 6.37 5.03
C ILE A 139 4.50 6.86 3.59
N ASN A 140 4.58 8.18 3.42
CA ASN A 140 4.59 8.84 2.12
C ASN A 140 3.43 8.37 1.20
N GLU A 141 3.47 8.75 -0.06
CA GLU A 141 2.35 8.68 -0.97
C GLU A 141 2.04 7.21 -1.32
N ALA A 142 3.05 6.40 -1.64
CA ALA A 142 2.87 4.98 -1.93
C ALA A 142 2.39 4.17 -0.72
N GLY A 143 2.93 4.43 0.48
CA GLY A 143 2.45 3.79 1.71
C GLY A 143 1.01 4.18 2.03
N LEU A 144 0.59 5.43 1.76
CA LEU A 144 -0.81 5.87 1.92
C LEU A 144 -1.77 5.16 0.97
N VAL A 145 -1.36 4.94 -0.27
CA VAL A 145 -2.16 4.16 -1.23
C VAL A 145 -2.32 2.72 -0.74
N MET A 146 -1.25 2.09 -0.27
CA MET A 146 -1.31 0.75 0.33
C MET A 146 -2.23 0.71 1.56
N ALA A 147 -2.07 1.66 2.49
CA ALA A 147 -2.88 1.76 3.69
C ALA A 147 -4.37 1.89 3.36
N THR A 148 -4.70 2.65 2.31
CA THR A 148 -6.09 2.82 1.84
C THR A 148 -6.68 1.50 1.36
N PHE A 149 -5.93 0.70 0.59
CA PHE A 149 -6.41 -0.61 0.14
C PHE A 149 -6.56 -1.60 1.29
N LEU A 150 -5.56 -1.67 2.19
CA LEU A 150 -5.59 -2.58 3.33
C LEU A 150 -6.69 -2.21 4.34
N ALA A 151 -6.86 -0.94 4.68
CA ALA A 151 -7.95 -0.46 5.55
C ALA A 151 -9.32 -0.84 5.00
N SER A 152 -9.53 -0.66 3.69
CA SER A 152 -10.79 -0.98 3.03
C SER A 152 -11.07 -2.49 2.98
N ALA A 153 -10.03 -3.29 2.70
CA ALA A 153 -10.22 -4.70 2.36
C ALA A 153 -9.95 -5.68 3.51
N GLN A 154 -9.20 -5.27 4.55
CA GLN A 154 -8.84 -6.12 5.70
C GLN A 154 -9.43 -5.65 7.03
N PHE A 155 -9.55 -4.34 7.27
CA PHE A 155 -9.75 -3.79 8.62
C PHE A 155 -11.08 -3.05 8.80
N ASN A 156 -12.15 -3.52 8.15
CA ASN A 156 -13.50 -2.97 8.30
C ASN A 156 -13.61 -1.43 8.12
N ARG A 157 -12.75 -0.82 7.30
CA ARG A 157 -12.64 0.64 7.11
C ARG A 157 -12.24 1.40 8.37
N CYS A 158 -11.18 0.94 9.02
CA CYS A 158 -10.49 1.66 10.10
C CYS A 158 -10.07 3.09 9.70
N SER A 159 -9.68 3.90 10.68
CA SER A 159 -9.11 5.23 10.43
C SER A 159 -7.83 5.11 9.60
N ILE A 160 -7.57 6.10 8.73
CA ILE A 160 -6.35 6.12 7.91
C ILE A 160 -5.50 7.34 8.32
N GLY A 161 -4.26 7.08 8.72
CA GLY A 161 -3.26 8.10 8.99
C GLY A 161 -2.24 8.23 7.86
N TYR A 162 -1.47 9.31 7.90
CA TYR A 162 -0.45 9.63 6.90
C TYR A 162 0.78 10.22 7.57
N LEU A 163 1.96 9.69 7.26
CA LEU A 163 3.24 10.23 7.75
C LEU A 163 4.10 10.60 6.56
N ARG A 164 4.30 11.91 6.36
CA ARG A 164 5.20 12.41 5.32
C ARG A 164 6.60 12.52 5.91
N CYS A 165 7.49 11.62 5.49
CA CYS A 165 8.86 11.56 5.94
C CYS A 165 9.77 12.29 4.94
N ASN A 166 10.33 13.42 5.36
CA ASN A 166 11.32 14.15 4.57
C ASN A 166 12.72 13.72 4.99
N ARG A 167 13.55 13.33 4.02
CA ARG A 167 14.98 13.11 4.26
C ARG A 167 15.77 14.32 3.80
N VAL A 168 16.32 15.06 4.76
CA VAL A 168 17.21 16.20 4.48
C VAL A 168 18.62 15.84 4.92
N ARG A 169 19.53 15.69 3.95
CA ARG A 169 20.91 15.20 4.15
C ARG A 169 20.89 13.81 4.81
N ASN A 170 20.94 13.75 6.13
CA ASN A 170 20.96 12.51 6.94
C ASN A 170 19.93 12.51 8.08
N GLU A 171 19.11 13.55 8.20
CA GLU A 171 18.03 13.59 9.19
C GLU A 171 16.71 13.27 8.48
N ILE A 172 15.89 12.47 9.16
CA ILE A 172 14.52 12.17 8.74
C ILE A 172 13.61 12.94 9.68
N THR A 173 12.73 13.77 9.12
CA THR A 173 11.74 14.55 9.87
C THR A 173 10.35 14.32 9.32
N PHE A 174 9.35 14.46 10.18
CA PHE A 174 7.96 14.46 9.75
C PHE A 174 7.57 15.85 9.23
N ALA A 175 6.95 15.89 8.07
CA ALA A 175 6.39 17.11 7.51
C ALA A 175 5.10 17.50 8.24
N ALA A 176 4.75 18.79 8.19
CA ALA A 176 3.57 19.34 8.87
C ALA A 176 2.25 18.77 8.31
N GLU A 177 2.28 18.23 7.09
CA GLU A 177 1.17 17.57 6.42
C GLU A 177 0.86 16.17 6.97
N SER A 178 1.72 15.64 7.85
CA SER A 178 1.48 14.38 8.53
C SER A 178 0.19 14.45 9.34
N TYR A 179 -0.63 13.41 9.23
CA TYR A 179 -1.95 13.33 9.83
C TYR A 179 -2.07 12.10 10.74
N TYR A 180 -2.42 12.37 12.00
CA TYR A 180 -2.57 11.40 13.07
C TYR A 180 -4.05 11.34 13.48
N PRO A 181 -4.81 10.29 13.09
CA PRO A 181 -6.20 10.15 13.49
C PRO A 181 -6.37 10.03 15.00
N GLU A 182 -7.51 10.49 15.52
CA GLU A 182 -7.92 10.12 16.87
C GLU A 182 -8.26 8.63 16.93
N SER A 183 -8.03 8.01 18.09
CA SER A 183 -8.29 6.59 18.29
C SER A 183 -8.58 6.28 19.76
N VAL A 184 -8.91 5.02 20.02
CA VAL A 184 -9.05 4.46 21.37
C VAL A 184 -7.71 4.43 22.12
N GLU A 185 -7.76 4.16 23.41
CA GLU A 185 -6.56 3.88 24.21
C GLU A 185 -5.88 2.60 23.72
N ALA A 186 -4.54 2.59 23.67
CA ALA A 186 -3.72 1.47 23.21
C ALA A 186 -4.20 0.84 21.86
N PRO A 187 -4.26 1.63 20.77
CA PRO A 187 -4.83 1.17 19.51
C PRO A 187 -3.96 0.14 18.78
N VAL A 188 -4.59 -0.68 17.95
CA VAL A 188 -3.93 -1.55 16.98
C VAL A 188 -3.64 -0.76 15.71
N ILE A 189 -2.35 -0.59 15.36
CA ILE A 189 -1.92 0.22 14.23
C ILE A 189 -1.18 -0.63 13.20
N VAL A 190 -1.63 -0.58 11.94
CA VAL A 190 -0.93 -1.18 10.80
C VAL A 190 -0.24 -0.08 10.00
N ILE A 191 1.08 -0.11 10.00
CA ILE A 191 1.94 0.83 9.28
C ILE A 191 2.27 0.25 7.91
N CYS A 192 2.07 1.04 6.86
CA CYS A 192 2.32 0.66 5.47
C CYS A 192 3.45 1.49 4.89
N ASP A 193 4.49 0.82 4.41
CA ASP A 193 5.59 1.43 3.66
C ASP A 193 5.70 0.78 2.30
N PHE A 194 6.18 1.53 1.32
CA PHE A 194 6.43 0.98 0.00
C PHE A 194 7.74 0.19 -0.02
N GLU A 195 8.78 0.70 0.62
CA GLU A 195 10.10 0.12 0.42
C GLU A 195 11.01 0.29 1.64
N VAL A 196 11.56 -0.83 2.11
CA VAL A 196 12.56 -0.81 3.18
C VAL A 196 13.96 -0.95 2.60
N LYS A 197 14.75 0.11 2.81
CA LYS A 197 16.16 0.24 2.43
C LYS A 197 17.05 0.36 3.67
N HIS A 198 18.15 1.11 3.56
CA HIS A 198 19.13 1.36 4.62
C HIS A 198 18.72 2.45 5.63
N ALA A 199 17.75 3.29 5.29
CA ALA A 199 17.38 4.45 6.10
C ALA A 199 16.43 4.06 7.24
N ASP A 200 16.66 4.60 8.44
CA ASP A 200 15.87 4.32 9.64
C ASP A 200 14.54 5.10 9.70
N VAL A 201 13.80 5.12 8.58
CA VAL A 201 12.44 5.69 8.55
C VAL A 201 11.52 4.86 9.46
N VAL A 202 11.67 3.54 9.38
CA VAL A 202 10.86 2.56 10.12
C VAL A 202 11.01 2.72 11.64
N GLY A 203 12.24 2.82 12.16
CA GLY A 203 12.47 3.01 13.59
C GLY A 203 11.99 4.37 14.08
N LEU A 204 12.18 5.43 13.29
CA LEU A 204 11.64 6.76 13.60
C LEU A 204 10.11 6.74 13.70
N VAL A 205 9.43 6.17 12.70
CA VAL A 205 7.96 6.05 12.68
C VAL A 205 7.46 5.22 13.86
N ALA A 206 8.09 4.08 14.15
CA ALA A 206 7.68 3.25 15.26
C ALA A 206 7.86 3.95 16.63
N ARG A 207 8.87 4.81 16.78
CA ARG A 207 9.05 5.62 17.99
C ARG A 207 7.98 6.71 18.09
N GLU A 208 7.79 7.49 17.03
CA GLU A 208 6.79 8.57 16.97
C GLU A 208 5.39 8.04 17.32
N LEU A 209 4.99 6.92 16.72
CA LEU A 209 3.67 6.35 16.95
C LEU A 209 3.49 5.83 18.38
N ARG A 210 4.54 5.33 19.03
CA ARG A 210 4.45 4.91 20.44
C ARG A 210 4.39 6.09 21.41
N GLU A 211 5.09 7.18 21.09
CA GLU A 211 5.00 8.43 21.86
C GLU A 211 3.60 9.05 21.71
N ARG A 212 3.06 9.03 20.50
CA ARG A 212 1.73 9.58 20.17
C ARG A 212 0.58 8.72 20.67
N TYR A 213 0.71 7.39 20.57
CA TYR A 213 -0.29 6.41 20.95
C TYR A 213 0.31 5.44 21.98
N PRO A 214 0.37 5.84 23.27
CA PRO A 214 0.91 4.97 24.31
C PRO A 214 0.20 3.63 24.37
N GLY A 215 0.97 2.54 24.44
CA GLY A 215 0.46 1.18 24.50
C GLY A 215 0.01 0.59 23.16
N ALA A 216 0.15 1.29 22.04
CA ALA A 216 -0.25 0.78 20.73
C ALA A 216 0.49 -0.52 20.34
N GLU A 217 -0.26 -1.49 19.80
CA GLU A 217 0.29 -2.65 19.08
C GLU A 217 0.64 -2.20 17.66
N LEU A 218 1.88 -2.44 17.22
CA LEU A 218 2.36 -1.95 15.93
C LEU A 218 2.64 -3.11 14.98
N TYR A 219 1.99 -3.10 13.82
CA TYR A 219 2.22 -4.04 12.73
C TYR A 219 2.84 -3.30 11.56
N PHE A 220 3.68 -3.98 10.80
CA PHE A 220 4.36 -3.36 9.68
C PHE A 220 4.14 -4.16 8.40
N ALA A 221 3.61 -3.50 7.36
CA ALA A 221 3.41 -4.06 6.05
C ALA A 221 4.25 -3.28 5.03
N VAL A 222 5.18 -3.96 4.37
CA VAL A 222 6.05 -3.36 3.34
C VAL A 222 5.84 -4.04 2.01
N PHE A 223 5.81 -3.26 0.92
CA PHE A 223 5.75 -3.84 -0.41
C PHE A 223 7.08 -4.51 -0.79
N GLY A 224 8.18 -3.75 -0.83
CA GLY A 224 9.51 -4.26 -1.20
C GLY A 224 10.52 -4.23 -0.06
N ALA A 225 11.12 -5.38 0.25
CA ALA A 225 12.28 -5.46 1.13
C ALA A 225 13.57 -5.70 0.33
N MET A 226 14.54 -4.80 0.46
CA MET A 226 15.82 -4.92 -0.24
C MET A 226 16.68 -6.05 0.36
N THR A 227 17.28 -6.86 -0.50
CA THR A 227 18.24 -7.91 -0.09
C THR A 227 19.66 -7.35 0.05
N LYS A 228 20.45 -7.89 1.00
CA LYS A 228 21.87 -7.54 1.17
C LYS A 228 22.77 -8.07 0.06
N GLY A 229 22.37 -9.16 -0.58
CA GLY A 229 23.11 -9.82 -1.66
C GLY A 229 22.34 -9.88 -2.97
N ASN A 230 22.90 -10.60 -3.94
CA ASN A 230 22.33 -10.75 -5.29
C ASN A 230 21.16 -11.73 -5.36
N SER A 231 20.96 -12.56 -4.32
CA SER A 231 19.84 -13.50 -4.27
C SER A 231 18.58 -12.79 -3.78
N LEU A 232 17.56 -12.76 -4.64
CA LEU A 232 16.24 -12.29 -4.25
C LEU A 232 15.52 -13.26 -3.32
N LYS A 233 15.79 -14.57 -3.47
CA LYS A 233 15.32 -15.59 -2.53
C LYS A 233 16.29 -15.66 -1.36
N VAL A 234 15.97 -14.92 -0.31
CA VAL A 234 16.75 -14.92 0.94
C VAL A 234 16.50 -16.19 1.74
N GLN A 235 17.49 -16.62 2.52
CA GLN A 235 17.35 -17.79 3.40
C GLN A 235 16.85 -17.41 4.79
N SER A 236 17.13 -16.17 5.22
CA SER A 236 16.75 -15.64 6.52
C SER A 236 16.27 -14.19 6.42
N PHE A 237 15.53 -13.75 7.43
CA PHE A 237 15.14 -12.34 7.55
C PHE A 237 16.37 -11.42 7.64
N ASP A 238 17.45 -11.89 8.28
CA ASP A 238 18.68 -11.13 8.46
C ASP A 238 19.44 -10.86 7.14
N ASP A 239 19.08 -11.56 6.06
CA ASP A 239 19.61 -11.28 4.72
C ASP A 239 18.97 -10.05 4.06
N LEU A 240 17.97 -9.43 4.70
CA LEU A 240 17.37 -8.17 4.27
C LEU A 240 18.15 -6.97 4.80
N THR A 241 18.29 -5.94 3.97
CA THR A 241 19.04 -4.72 4.29
C THR A 241 18.49 -4.02 5.54
N GLY A 242 17.15 -3.94 5.69
CA GLY A 242 16.49 -3.31 6.82
C GLY A 242 16.17 -4.23 7.99
N ALA A 243 16.68 -5.47 8.02
CA ALA A 243 16.31 -6.48 9.03
C ALA A 243 16.51 -5.98 10.47
N THR A 244 17.70 -5.46 10.76
CA THR A 244 18.06 -4.98 12.11
C THR A 244 17.18 -3.82 12.55
N ILE A 245 16.82 -2.92 11.63
CA ILE A 245 15.94 -1.78 11.91
C ILE A 245 14.52 -2.28 12.22
N MET A 246 13.98 -3.18 11.40
CA MET A 246 12.65 -3.77 11.61
C MET A 246 12.57 -4.57 12.92
N GLN A 247 13.63 -5.31 13.27
CA GLN A 247 13.73 -6.02 14.56
C GLN A 247 13.77 -5.03 15.74
N ALA A 248 14.59 -3.97 15.63
CA ALA A 248 14.73 -2.96 16.67
C ALA A 248 13.43 -2.16 16.89
N ALA A 249 12.61 -2.00 15.85
CA ALA A 249 11.31 -1.35 15.91
C ALA A 249 10.25 -2.15 16.70
N ARG A 250 10.51 -3.44 17.00
CA ARG A 250 9.67 -4.32 17.83
C ARG A 250 8.20 -4.36 17.37
N PHE A 251 7.98 -4.59 16.09
CA PHE A 251 6.63 -4.81 15.57
C PHE A 251 6.06 -6.14 16.06
N ASP A 252 4.76 -6.18 16.27
CA ASP A 252 4.01 -7.37 16.64
C ASP A 252 4.02 -8.41 15.50
N ALA A 253 4.00 -7.95 14.25
CA ALA A 253 4.32 -8.76 13.09
C ALA A 253 4.81 -7.89 11.92
N VAL A 254 5.60 -8.50 11.04
CA VAL A 254 6.08 -7.91 9.79
C VAL A 254 5.49 -8.68 8.60
N PHE A 255 4.96 -7.95 7.63
CA PHE A 255 4.43 -8.48 6.38
C PHE A 255 5.24 -7.90 5.22
N ILE A 256 5.65 -8.74 4.27
CA ILE A 256 6.51 -8.35 3.15
C ILE A 256 5.93 -8.92 1.88
N ALA A 257 5.53 -8.09 0.93
CA ALA A 257 5.00 -8.59 -0.33
C ALA A 257 6.13 -9.26 -1.15
N ALA A 258 7.23 -8.54 -1.32
CA ALA A 258 8.31 -8.93 -2.21
C ALA A 258 9.72 -8.64 -1.69
N THR A 259 10.68 -9.40 -2.20
CA THR A 259 12.11 -9.07 -2.10
C THR A 259 12.63 -8.52 -3.42
N MET A 260 13.58 -7.57 -3.33
CA MET A 260 14.16 -6.91 -4.49
C MET A 260 15.65 -6.60 -4.30
N SER A 261 16.35 -6.33 -5.41
CA SER A 261 17.75 -5.92 -5.43
C SER A 261 17.91 -4.39 -5.50
N PRO A 262 19.07 -3.83 -5.12
CA PRO A 262 19.41 -2.45 -5.40
C PRO A 262 19.27 -2.08 -6.90
N PRO A 263 18.98 -0.80 -7.23
CA PRO A 263 18.83 0.35 -6.35
C PRO A 263 17.46 0.46 -5.66
N GLY A 264 16.50 -0.38 -6.02
CA GLY A 264 15.16 -0.38 -5.44
C GLY A 264 14.03 -0.50 -6.45
N ILE A 265 12.82 -0.22 -5.97
CA ILE A 265 11.58 -0.18 -6.75
C ILE A 265 10.99 1.23 -6.72
N GLU A 266 10.24 1.57 -7.76
CA GLU A 266 9.48 2.81 -7.84
C GLU A 266 7.98 2.46 -7.95
N PRO A 267 7.08 3.12 -7.20
CA PRO A 267 5.66 2.85 -7.26
C PRO A 267 5.07 3.34 -8.60
N PRO A 268 3.92 2.77 -9.05
CA PRO A 268 3.24 3.27 -10.24
C PRO A 268 2.95 4.77 -10.14
N LEU A 269 3.02 5.49 -11.27
CA LEU A 269 2.79 6.95 -11.35
C LEU A 269 3.73 7.81 -10.49
N GLU A 270 4.89 7.29 -10.07
CA GLU A 270 5.83 8.03 -9.20
C GLU A 270 5.15 8.57 -7.94
N LEU A 271 4.33 7.73 -7.28
CA LEU A 271 3.73 8.01 -5.97
C LEU A 271 4.83 8.11 -4.87
N ARG A 272 5.66 9.16 -4.95
CA ARG A 272 6.80 9.42 -4.07
C ARG A 272 6.41 10.09 -2.77
#